data_AF-A0A376C166-F1
#
_entry.id   AF-A0A376C166-F1
#
_cell.length_a   1.000
_cell.length_b   1.000
_cell.length_c   1.000
_cell.angle_alpha   90.00
_cell.angle_beta   90.00
_cell.angle_gamma   90.00
#
_symmetry.space_group_name_H-M   'P 1'
#
loop_
_entity.id
_entity.type
_entity.pdbx_description
1 polymer ?
#
loop_
_entity_poly.entity_id
_entity_poly.type
_entity_poly.pdbx_seq_one_letter_code
_entity_poly.pdbx_strand_id
1 'polypeptide(L)'
;MAKQQRKQQIVKGEHGQGHLVEEIFDDNLLPDASEIEKLQALDPKIMEWLKSSAEREQNFRHSVYTERLNLVKRADRGDRWVNILGLIFSFIIVLSGMVFSAFLIYKEHELLGSIFAGGLVISIISLFLSKVKKQNGDEK
;
A
#
# COMPACT_ATOMS: atom_id res chain seq x y z
N MET A 1 26.54 -13.03 -20.50
CA MET A 1 25.86 -13.27 -19.21
C MET A 1 25.61 -11.92 -18.56
N ALA A 2 24.41 -11.36 -18.72
CA ALA A 2 24.07 -10.04 -18.18
C ALA A 2 23.89 -10.10 -16.66
N LYS A 3 24.59 -9.21 -15.95
CA LYS A 3 24.68 -9.18 -14.48
C LYS A 3 23.42 -8.49 -13.93
N GLN A 4 22.40 -9.26 -13.55
CA GLN A 4 21.21 -8.71 -12.89
C GLN A 4 21.60 -8.05 -11.55
N GLN A 5 21.58 -6.71 -11.51
CA GLN A 5 21.76 -5.95 -10.27
C GLN A 5 20.42 -5.87 -9.52
N ARG A 6 20.21 -6.78 -8.56
CA ARG A 6 19.10 -6.66 -7.60
C ARG A 6 19.43 -5.60 -6.55
N LYS A 7 18.89 -4.39 -6.68
CA LYS A 7 18.83 -3.42 -5.58
C LYS A 7 17.48 -3.58 -4.86
N GLN A 8 17.47 -4.36 -3.78
CA GLN A 8 16.33 -4.42 -2.88
C GLN A 8 16.38 -3.21 -1.94
N GLN A 9 15.61 -2.16 -2.23
CA GLN A 9 15.46 -1.02 -1.31
C GLN A 9 14.10 -1.14 -0.61
N ILE A 10 14.11 -1.62 0.64
CA ILE A 10 12.94 -1.64 1.50
C ILE A 10 12.74 -0.21 2.02
N VAL A 11 11.96 0.61 1.31
CA VAL A 11 11.49 1.88 1.86
C VAL A 11 10.31 1.55 2.77
N LYS A 12 10.52 1.63 4.08
CA LYS A 12 9.43 1.62 5.06
C LYS A 12 8.62 2.89 4.87
N GLY A 13 7.44 2.79 4.26
CA GLY A 13 6.45 3.86 4.37
C GLY A 13 6.03 4.03 5.83
N GLU A 14 5.69 5.25 6.25
CA GLU A 14 5.27 5.59 7.62
C GLU A 14 4.10 4.75 8.17
N HIS A 15 3.41 4.00 7.30
CA HIS A 15 2.34 3.06 7.65
C HIS A 15 2.75 1.58 7.74
N GLY A 16 4.04 1.26 7.79
CA GLY A 16 4.53 -0.09 8.10
C GLY A 16 4.34 -1.13 6.99
N GLN A 17 3.87 -0.75 5.80
CA GLN A 17 3.79 -1.61 4.63
C GLN A 17 4.74 -1.10 3.54
N GLY A 18 5.95 -1.65 3.52
CA GLY A 18 6.93 -1.44 2.46
C GLY A 18 7.18 -2.75 1.72
N HIS A 19 6.68 -2.87 0.50
CA HIS A 19 7.16 -3.87 -0.46
C HIS A 19 7.54 -3.17 -1.76
N LEU A 20 8.80 -2.74 -1.83
CA LEU A 20 9.46 -2.36 -3.07
C LEU A 20 10.43 -3.48 -3.45
N VAL A 21 10.00 -4.31 -4.38
CA VAL A 21 10.91 -5.15 -5.17
C VAL A 21 11.11 -4.43 -6.49
N GLU A 22 11.97 -3.42 -6.48
CA GLU A 22 12.41 -2.76 -7.70
C GLU A 22 13.44 -3.67 -8.38
N GLU A 23 12.97 -4.42 -9.36
CA GLU A 23 13.83 -5.19 -10.25
C GLU A 23 14.10 -4.28 -11.45
N ILE A 24 15.29 -3.68 -11.48
CA ILE A 24 15.73 -2.85 -12.61
C ILE A 24 15.89 -3.79 -13.79
N PHE A 25 14.89 -3.82 -14.66
CA PHE A 25 14.98 -4.54 -15.91
C PHE A 25 15.93 -3.77 -16.83
N ASP A 26 16.90 -4.48 -17.41
CA ASP A 26 17.70 -3.92 -18.50
C ASP A 26 16.75 -3.69 -19.70
N ASP A 27 16.72 -2.47 -20.21
CA ASP A 27 15.82 -2.04 -21.29
C ASP A 27 16.30 -2.54 -22.67
N ASN A 28 17.53 -3.06 -22.76
CA ASN A 28 18.02 -3.70 -23.97
C ASN A 28 17.51 -5.14 -24.10
N LEU A 29 16.32 -5.28 -24.68
CA LEU A 29 15.77 -6.57 -25.12
C LEU A 29 16.51 -7.18 -26.33
N LEU A 30 17.23 -6.36 -27.08
CA LEU A 30 17.95 -6.77 -28.29
C LEU A 30 19.46 -6.58 -28.14
N PRO A 31 20.28 -7.49 -28.70
CA PRO A 31 21.72 -7.30 -28.83
C PRO A 31 22.04 -6.14 -29.78
N ASP A 32 23.28 -5.65 -29.72
CA ASP A 32 23.73 -4.54 -30.57
C ASP A 32 23.63 -4.89 -32.07
N ALA A 33 23.41 -3.89 -32.92
CA ALA A 33 23.24 -4.09 -34.37
C ALA A 33 24.42 -4.85 -35.00
N SER A 34 25.63 -4.61 -34.48
CA SER A 34 26.86 -5.29 -34.89
C SER A 34 26.89 -6.80 -34.57
N GLU A 35 26.17 -7.22 -33.53
CA GLU A 35 26.02 -8.63 -33.14
C GLU A 35 24.89 -9.30 -33.92
N ILE A 36 23.83 -8.56 -34.24
CA ILE A 36 22.71 -8.99 -35.09
C ILE A 36 23.21 -9.38 -36.49
N GLU A 37 24.09 -8.58 -37.10
CA GLU A 37 24.67 -8.89 -38.42
C GLU A 37 25.50 -10.18 -38.41
N LYS A 38 26.29 -10.40 -37.36
CA LYS A 38 27.07 -11.64 -37.18
C LYS A 38 26.18 -12.86 -36.97
N LEU A 39 25.09 -12.70 -36.23
CA LEU A 39 24.09 -13.76 -36.00
C LEU A 39 23.32 -14.09 -37.28
N GLN A 40 22.99 -13.08 -38.10
CA GLN A 40 22.30 -13.27 -39.37
C GLN A 40 23.17 -14.00 -40.40
N ALA A 41 24.49 -13.78 -40.37
CA ALA A 41 25.44 -14.51 -41.21
C ALA A 41 25.56 -16.00 -40.83
N LEU A 42 25.25 -16.36 -39.58
CA LEU A 42 25.24 -17.74 -39.07
C LEU A 42 23.93 -18.47 -39.37
N ASP A 43 22.79 -17.80 -39.19
CA ASP A 43 21.47 -18.33 -39.50
C ASP A 43 20.53 -17.20 -40.00
N PRO A 44 20.06 -17.25 -41.25
CA PRO A 44 19.14 -16.24 -41.78
C PRO A 44 17.77 -16.22 -41.07
N LYS A 45 17.37 -17.27 -40.33
CA LYS A 45 16.14 -17.32 -39.53
C LYS A 45 16.29 -16.83 -38.09
N ILE A 46 17.50 -16.51 -37.63
CA ILE A 46 17.75 -16.06 -36.25
C ILE A 46 16.91 -14.83 -35.88
N MET A 47 16.58 -13.99 -36.86
CA MET A 47 15.84 -12.75 -36.65
C MET A 47 14.36 -12.96 -36.36
N GLU A 48 13.77 -14.01 -36.91
CA GLU A 48 12.41 -14.41 -36.59
C GLU A 48 12.34 -14.97 -35.15
N TRP A 49 13.32 -15.78 -34.78
CA TRP A 49 13.47 -16.28 -33.42
C TRP A 49 13.68 -15.16 -32.40
N LEU A 50 14.58 -14.21 -32.69
CA LEU A 50 14.90 -13.08 -31.80
C LEU A 50 13.69 -12.17 -31.59
N LYS A 51 12.93 -11.87 -32.65
CA LYS A 51 11.65 -11.13 -32.54
C LYS A 51 10.66 -11.87 -31.64
N SER A 52 10.48 -13.18 -31.84
CA SER A 52 9.55 -13.98 -31.04
C SER A 52 9.95 -14.07 -29.56
N SER A 53 11.26 -14.10 -29.29
CA SER A 53 11.80 -14.13 -27.92
C SER A 53 11.63 -12.77 -27.24
N ALA A 54 11.89 -11.68 -27.95
CA ALA A 54 11.67 -10.32 -27.45
C ALA A 54 10.19 -10.04 -27.16
N GLU A 55 9.28 -10.46 -28.06
CA GLU A 55 7.83 -10.33 -27.85
C GLU A 55 7.36 -11.13 -26.63
N ARG A 56 7.88 -12.35 -26.43
CA ARG A 56 7.57 -13.19 -25.28
C ARG A 56 8.04 -12.58 -23.97
N GLU A 57 9.25 -12.04 -23.94
CA GLU A 57 9.82 -11.35 -22.78
C GLU A 57 9.03 -10.06 -22.47
N GLN A 58 8.66 -9.28 -23.50
CA GLN A 58 7.86 -8.08 -23.32
C GLN A 58 6.45 -8.39 -22.78
N ASN A 59 5.80 -9.44 -23.30
CA ASN A 59 4.49 -9.89 -22.80
C ASN A 59 4.59 -10.40 -21.35
N PHE A 60 5.66 -11.13 -21.02
CA PHE A 60 5.91 -11.56 -19.65
C PHE A 60 6.07 -10.35 -18.71
N ARG A 61 6.89 -9.37 -19.07
CA ARG A 61 7.06 -8.12 -18.30
C ARG A 61 5.72 -7.39 -18.10
N HIS A 62 4.90 -7.29 -19.14
CA HIS A 62 3.59 -6.64 -19.05
C HIS A 62 2.63 -7.39 -18.12
N SER A 63 2.64 -8.72 -18.16
CA SER A 63 1.81 -9.55 -17.28
C SER A 63 2.22 -9.40 -15.80
N VAL A 64 3.52 -9.45 -15.50
CA VAL A 64 4.05 -9.26 -14.16
C VAL A 64 3.74 -7.86 -13.63
N TYR A 65 3.90 -6.83 -14.47
CA TYR A 65 3.57 -5.46 -14.10
C TYR A 65 2.07 -5.31 -13.78
N THR A 66 1.20 -5.88 -14.61
CA THR A 66 -0.26 -5.84 -14.43
C THR A 66 -0.69 -6.58 -13.17
N GLU A 67 -0.09 -7.75 -12.88
CA GLU A 67 -0.35 -8.50 -11.66
C GLU A 67 0.06 -7.72 -10.41
N ARG A 68 1.26 -7.12 -10.41
CA ARG A 68 1.72 -6.23 -9.32
C ARG A 68 0.77 -5.06 -9.10
N LEU A 69 0.34 -4.39 -10.17
CA LEU A 69 -0.65 -3.31 -10.08
C LEU A 69 -1.97 -3.80 -9.50
N ASN A 70 -2.44 -4.99 -9.88
CA ASN A 70 -3.67 -5.55 -9.35
C ASN A 70 -3.56 -5.89 -7.86
N LEU A 71 -2.41 -6.40 -7.41
CA LEU A 71 -2.16 -6.66 -5.98
C LEU A 71 -2.18 -5.36 -5.18
N VAL A 72 -1.48 -4.32 -5.63
CA VAL A 72 -1.47 -3.00 -4.97
C VAL A 72 -2.88 -2.40 -4.94
N LYS A 73 -3.62 -2.44 -6.06
CA LYS A 73 -5.00 -1.96 -6.12
C LYS A 73 -5.93 -2.70 -5.15
N ARG A 74 -5.74 -4.00 -4.95
CA ARG A 74 -6.53 -4.80 -4.01
C ARG A 74 -6.20 -4.46 -2.56
N ALA A 75 -4.91 -4.34 -2.23
CA ALA A 75 -4.47 -3.95 -0.89
C ALA A 75 -4.99 -2.55 -0.52
N ASP A 76 -4.80 -1.56 -1.39
CA ASP A 76 -5.24 -0.19 -1.17
C ASP A 76 -6.78 -0.07 -1.05
N ARG A 77 -7.52 -0.92 -1.77
CA ARG A 77 -8.98 -1.03 -1.59
C ARG A 77 -9.32 -1.58 -0.20
N GLY A 78 -8.64 -2.64 0.24
CA GLY A 78 -8.82 -3.22 1.57
C GLY A 78 -8.55 -2.20 2.68
N ASP A 79 -7.43 -1.49 2.61
CA ASP A 79 -7.06 -0.46 3.57
C ASP A 79 -8.08 0.68 3.62
N ARG A 80 -8.60 1.11 2.46
CA ARG A 80 -9.70 2.09 2.40
C ARG A 80 -10.96 1.60 3.10
N TRP A 81 -11.36 0.34 2.90
CA TRP A 81 -12.52 -0.24 3.59
C TRP A 81 -12.32 -0.31 5.10
N VAL A 82 -11.15 -0.74 5.57
CA VAL A 82 -10.82 -0.79 7.00
C VAL A 82 -10.87 0.61 7.62
N ASN A 83 -10.34 1.63 6.93
CA ASN A 83 -10.39 3.00 7.41
C ASN A 83 -11.83 3.55 7.49
N ILE A 84 -12.66 3.29 6.46
CA ILE A 84 -14.07 3.71 6.44
C ILE A 84 -14.86 3.00 7.56
N LEU A 85 -14.67 1.69 7.73
CA LEU A 85 -15.30 0.93 8.80
C LEU A 85 -14.87 1.47 10.17
N GLY A 86 -13.58 1.74 10.37
CA GLY A 86 -13.05 2.32 11.60
C GLY A 86 -13.70 3.68 11.93
N LEU A 87 -13.95 4.52 10.93
CA LEU A 87 -14.64 5.80 11.10
C LEU A 87 -16.12 5.63 11.46
N ILE A 88 -16.81 4.67 10.84
CA ILE A 88 -18.21 4.37 11.13
C ILE A 88 -18.36 3.84 12.56
N PHE A 89 -17.52 2.89 12.96
CA PHE A 89 -17.55 2.35 14.32
C PHE A 89 -17.20 3.38 15.38
N SER A 90 -16.22 4.25 15.14
CA SER A 90 -15.90 5.32 16.09
C SER A 90 -17.09 6.26 16.26
N PHE A 91 -17.77 6.64 15.18
CA PHE A 91 -18.98 7.46 15.26
C PHE A 91 -20.09 6.78 16.06
N ILE A 92 -20.35 5.49 15.82
CA ILE A 92 -21.38 4.72 16.56
C ILE A 92 -21.06 4.66 18.06
N ILE A 93 -19.80 4.43 18.43
CA ILE A 93 -19.38 4.37 19.84
C ILE A 93 -19.62 5.70 20.54
N VAL A 94 -19.25 6.81 19.90
CA VAL A 94 -19.47 8.16 20.46
C VAL A 94 -20.96 8.44 20.61
N LEU A 95 -21.75 8.17 19.57
CA LEU A 95 -23.19 8.37 19.59
C LEU A 95 -23.85 7.55 20.72
N SER A 96 -23.50 6.26 20.81
CA SER A 96 -23.99 5.36 21.86
C SER A 96 -23.61 5.86 23.26
N GLY A 97 -22.37 6.30 23.44
CA GLY A 97 -21.91 6.87 24.71
C GLY A 97 -22.65 8.16 25.09
N MET A 98 -22.96 9.03 24.13
CA MET A 98 -23.77 10.23 24.38
C MET A 98 -25.21 9.87 24.77
N VAL A 99 -25.84 8.93 24.08
CA VAL A 99 -27.20 8.46 24.42
C VAL A 99 -27.21 7.83 25.82
N PHE A 100 -26.19 7.03 26.15
CA PHE A 100 -26.07 6.41 27.47
C PHE A 100 -25.86 7.44 28.59
N SER A 101 -25.04 8.48 28.35
CA SER A 101 -24.90 9.60 29.28
C SER A 101 -26.22 10.34 29.50
N ALA A 102 -26.94 10.67 28.42
CA ALA A 102 -28.23 11.34 28.50
C ALA A 102 -29.25 10.48 29.27
N PHE A 103 -29.24 9.16 29.06
CA PHE A 103 -30.10 8.22 29.81
C PHE A 103 -29.79 8.20 31.31
N LEU A 104 -28.50 8.24 31.70
CA LEU A 104 -28.10 8.32 33.10
C LEU A 104 -28.56 9.62 33.77
N ILE A 105 -28.40 10.75 33.07
CA ILE A 105 -28.87 12.06 33.57
C ILE A 105 -30.39 12.05 33.73
N TYR A 106 -31.12 11.47 32.78
CA TYR A 106 -32.57 11.34 32.85
C TYR A 106 -33.04 10.48 34.03
N LYS A 107 -32.24 9.51 34.49
CA LYS A 107 -32.52 8.66 35.66
C LYS A 107 -32.06 9.28 36.99
N GLU A 108 -31.84 10.60 37.02
CA GLU A 108 -31.35 11.36 38.19
C GLU A 108 -29.92 10.98 38.63
N HIS A 109 -29.17 10.25 37.81
CA HIS A 109 -27.75 9.97 38.02
C HIS A 109 -26.86 11.02 37.32
N GLU A 110 -27.13 12.30 37.58
CA GLU A 110 -26.49 13.44 36.91
C GLU A 110 -24.96 13.43 37.07
N LEU A 111 -24.47 13.11 38.27
CA LEU A 111 -23.03 13.04 38.56
C LEU A 111 -22.34 11.95 37.72
N LEU A 112 -22.92 10.75 37.66
CA LEU A 112 -22.39 9.62 36.89
C LEU A 112 -22.45 9.91 35.38
N GLY A 113 -23.58 10.43 34.89
CA GLY A 113 -23.74 10.79 33.48
C GLY A 113 -22.75 11.85 33.02
N SER A 114 -22.50 12.86 33.86
CA SER A 114 -21.55 13.95 33.58
C SER A 114 -20.10 13.49 33.60
N ILE A 115 -19.69 12.71 34.60
CA ILE A 115 -18.33 12.15 34.67
C ILE A 115 -18.07 11.23 33.47
N PHE A 116 -19.06 10.41 33.11
CA PHE A 116 -18.95 9.50 31.96
C PHE A 116 -18.79 10.26 30.63
N ALA A 117 -19.64 11.27 30.38
CA ALA A 117 -19.52 12.10 29.19
C ALA A 117 -18.17 12.84 29.12
N GLY A 118 -17.74 13.43 30.24
CA GLY A 118 -16.44 14.10 30.33
C GLY A 118 -15.27 13.16 30.03
N GLY A 119 -15.28 11.96 30.61
CA GLY A 119 -14.27 10.93 30.35
C GLY A 119 -14.25 10.47 28.89
N LEU A 120 -15.41 10.32 28.26
CA LEU A 120 -15.55 9.94 26.85
C LEU A 120 -14.94 11.00 25.92
N VAL A 121 -15.21 12.28 26.17
CA VAL A 121 -14.62 13.40 25.40
C VAL A 121 -13.11 13.44 25.54
N ILE A 122 -12.59 13.35 26.77
CA ILE A 122 -11.14 13.36 27.04
C ILE A 122 -10.45 12.18 26.33
N SER A 123 -11.06 10.99 26.37
CA SER A 123 -10.52 9.79 25.71
C SER A 123 -10.39 9.99 24.19
N ILE A 124 -11.43 10.53 23.54
CA ILE A 124 -11.42 10.80 22.10
C ILE A 124 -10.32 11.80 21.75
N ILE A 125 -10.24 12.92 22.47
CA ILE A 125 -9.22 13.95 22.25
C ILE A 125 -7.82 13.34 22.40
N SER A 126 -7.60 12.52 23.43
CA SER A 126 -6.32 11.84 23.67
C SER A 126 -5.95 10.91 22.51
N LEU A 127 -6.89 10.11 22.00
CA LEU A 127 -6.65 9.23 20.85
C LEU A 127 -6.33 10.02 19.58
N PHE A 128 -7.03 11.13 19.33
CA PHE A 128 -6.74 12.01 18.19
C PHE A 128 -5.36 12.65 18.29
N LEU A 129 -5.00 13.22 19.45
CA LEU A 129 -3.69 13.81 19.69
C LEU A 129 -2.56 12.78 19.59
N SER A 130 -2.77 11.56 20.12
CA SER A 130 -1.82 10.46 20.00
C SER A 130 -1.59 10.05 18.55
N LYS A 131 -2.65 10.01 17.73
CA LYS A 131 -2.55 9.74 16.29
C LYS A 131 -1.77 10.82 15.54
N VAL A 132 -2.03 12.10 15.83
CA VAL A 132 -1.30 13.24 15.24
C VAL A 132 0.17 13.20 15.63
N LYS A 133 0.49 12.95 16.91
CA LYS A 133 1.87 12.83 17.38
C LYS A 133 2.62 11.68 16.68
N LYS A 134 1.96 10.54 16.49
CA LYS A 134 2.53 9.38 15.79
C LYS A 134 2.81 9.66 14.31
N GLN A 135 1.99 10.48 13.65
CA GLN A 135 2.22 10.92 12.27
C GLN A 135 3.32 11.98 12.13
N ASN A 136 3.55 12.78 13.18
CA ASN A 136 4.59 13.82 13.16
C ASN A 136 5.98 13.31 13.57
N GLY A 137 6.16 12.01 13.78
CA GLY A 137 7.49 11.43 14.00
C GLY A 137 8.20 11.92 15.27
N ASP A 138 7.47 12.34 16.31
CA ASP A 138 8.04 12.62 17.62
C ASP A 138 8.36 11.30 18.35
N GLU A 139 9.29 10.52 17.78
CA GLU A 139 10.05 9.50 18.49
C GLU A 139 10.97 10.23 19.49
N LYS A 140 10.63 10.13 20.77
CA LYS A 140 11.62 10.16 21.85
C LYS A 140 12.00 8.74 22.18
#